data_AF-M6YKM2-F1
#
_entry.id   AF-M6YKM2-F1
#
_cell.length_a   1.000
_cell.length_b   1.000
_cell.length_c   1.000
_cell.angle_alpha   90.00
_cell.angle_beta   90.00
_cell.angle_gamma   90.00
#
_symmetry.space_group_name_H-M   'P 1'
#
loop_
_entity.id
_entity.type
_entity.pdbx_description
1 polymer ?
#
loop_
_entity_poly.entity_id
_entity_poly.type
_entity_poly.pdbx_seq_one_letter_code
_entity_poly.pdbx_strand_id
1 'polypeptide(L)' 'MNQKTAKLLNKYAELKGISSKQIKREWLVLNEHQKDQKRQEILKELVK' A
#
# COMPACT_ATOMS: atom_id res chain seq x y z
N MET A 1 -6.38 0.23 -10.17
CA MET A 1 -6.27 0.60 -8.73
C MET A 1 -7.15 1.81 -8.47
N ASN A 2 -7.91 1.85 -7.38
CA ASN A 2 -8.72 3.01 -6.99
C ASN A 2 -7.81 4.16 -6.48
N GLN A 3 -8.20 5.42 -6.68
CA GLN A 3 -7.50 6.61 -6.16
C GLN A 3 -7.24 6.53 -4.64
N LYS A 4 -8.19 5.99 -3.86
CA LYS A 4 -8.02 5.81 -2.40
C LYS A 4 -6.82 4.91 -2.07
N THR A 5 -6.69 3.79 -2.78
CA THR A 5 -5.56 2.86 -2.65
C THR A 5 -4.25 3.51 -3.06
N ALA A 6 -4.24 4.28 -4.14
CA ALA A 6 -3.04 5.00 -4.58
C ALA A 6 -2.52 5.98 -3.50
N LYS A 7 -3.42 6.73 -2.86
CA LYS A 7 -3.08 7.64 -1.75
C LYS A 7 -2.54 6.89 -0.54
N LEU A 8 -3.16 5.76 -0.18
CA LEU A 8 -2.72 4.93 0.94
C LEU A 8 -1.30 4.39 0.71
N LEU A 9 -1.04 3.84 -0.48
CA LEU A 9 0.28 3.30 -0.85
C LEU A 9 1.36 4.38 -0.91
N ASN A 10 1.02 5.60 -1.37
CA ASN A 10 1.94 6.72 -1.33
C ASN A 10 2.34 7.06 0.10
N LYS A 11 1.36 7.26 0.99
CA LYS A 11 1.62 7.60 2.39
C LYS A 11 2.46 6.53 3.09
N TYR A 12 2.18 5.26 2.80
CA TYR A 12 2.97 4.14 3.30
C TYR A 12 4.40 4.14 2.77
N ALA A 13 4.58 4.41 1.47
CA ALA A 13 5.89 4.49 0.86
C ALA A 13 6.73 5.62 1.47
N GLU A 14 6.12 6.77 1.72
CA GLU A 14 6.75 7.91 2.41
C GLU A 14 7.17 7.55 3.84
N LEU A 15 6.28 6.89 4.61
CA LEU A 15 6.59 6.42 5.97
C LEU A 15 7.77 5.44 5.99
N LYS A 16 7.82 4.53 5.01
CA LYS A 16 8.85 3.48 4.93
C LYS A 16 10.14 3.94 4.23
N GLY A 17 10.18 5.14 3.66
CA GLY A 17 11.31 5.62 2.88
C GLY A 17 11.54 4.83 1.58
N ILE A 18 10.50 4.18 1.04
CA ILE A 18 10.58 3.40 -0.21
C ILE A 18 9.95 4.15 -1.38
N SER A 19 10.23 3.73 -2.61
CA SER A 19 9.62 4.33 -3.79
C SER A 19 8.12 4.00 -3.88
N SER A 20 7.28 5.02 -4.03
CA SER A 20 5.86 4.87 -4.37
C SER A 20 5.63 4.00 -5.61
N LYS A 21 6.55 4.05 -6.59
CA LYS A 21 6.48 3.23 -7.81
C LYS A 21 6.68 1.74 -7.50
N GLN A 22 7.56 1.42 -6.56
CA GLN A 22 7.84 0.05 -6.14
C GLN A 22 6.62 -0.58 -5.44
N ILE A 23 6.08 0.08 -4.41
CA ILE A 23 4.92 -0.45 -3.67
C ILE A 23 3.68 -0.60 -4.57
N LYS A 24 3.49 0.31 -5.54
CA LYS A 24 2.40 0.21 -6.53
C LYS A 24 2.60 -0.99 -7.45
N ARG A 25 3.83 -1.29 -7.85
CA ARG A 25 4.14 -2.46 -8.67
C ARG A 25 3.84 -3.74 -7.89
N GLU A 26 4.33 -3.85 -6.66
CA GLU A 26 4.01 -4.97 -5.75
C GLU A 26 2.51 -5.15 -5.62
N TRP A 27 1.78 -4.07 -5.37
CA TRP A 27 0.32 -4.08 -5.24
C TRP A 27 -0.39 -4.68 -6.46
N LEU A 28 0.09 -4.40 -7.67
CA LEU A 28 -0.56 -4.89 -8.89
C LEU A 28 -0.40 -6.41 -9.08
N VAL A 29 0.66 -7.01 -8.53
CA VAL A 29 0.91 -8.46 -8.64
C VAL A 29 0.05 -9.28 -7.65
N LEU A 30 -0.46 -8.64 -6.60
CA LEU A 30 -1.26 -9.30 -5.57
C LEU A 30 -2.69 -9.61 -6.06
N ASN A 31 -3.25 -10.72 -5.58
CA ASN A 31 -4.69 -11.02 -5.73
C ASN A 31 -5.54 -10.19 -4.73
N GLU A 32 -6.87 -10.28 -4.82
CA GLU A 32 -7.76 -9.46 -3.97
C GLU A 32 -7.61 -9.74 -2.48
N HIS A 33 -7.45 -11.01 -2.09
CA HIS A 33 -7.25 -11.39 -0.69
C HIS A 33 -5.94 -10.84 -0.13
N GLN A 34 -4.85 -10.96 -0.89
CA GLN A 34 -3.54 -10.42 -0.52
C GLN A 34 -3.53 -8.90 -0.46
N LYS A 35 -4.27 -8.23 -1.37
CA LYS A 35 -4.45 -6.78 -1.34
C LYS A 35 -5.17 -6.36 -0.07
N ASP A 36 -6.20 -7.08 0.35
CA ASP A 36 -6.92 -6.76 1.59
C ASP A 36 -6.02 -6.95 2.82
N GLN A 37 -5.29 -8.06 2.92
CA GLN A 37 -4.30 -8.29 3.98
C GLN A 37 -3.25 -7.17 4.04
N LYS A 38 -2.58 -6.87 2.92
CA LYS A 38 -1.56 -5.82 2.84
C LYS A 38 -2.16 -4.45 3.19
N ARG A 39 -3.42 -4.19 2.83
CA ARG A 39 -4.12 -2.94 3.21
C ARG A 39 -4.28 -2.82 4.72
N GLN A 40 -4.72 -3.88 5.39
CA GLN A 40 -4.88 -3.89 6.84
C GLN A 40 -3.55 -3.69 7.56
N GLU A 41 -2.48 -4.32 7.06
CA GLU A 41 -1.12 -4.11 7.58
C GLU A 41 -0.70 -2.64 7.44
N ILE A 42 -0.83 -2.07 6.24
CA ILE A 42 -0.50 -0.67 5.98
C ILE A 42 -1.29 0.28 6.89
N LEU A 43 -2.59 0.01 7.09
CA LEU A 43 -3.43 0.83 7.98
C LEU A 43 -2.98 0.73 9.43
N LYS A 44 -2.63 -0.47 9.93
CA LYS A 44 -2.09 -0.65 11.28
C LYS A 44 -0.79 0.12 11.48
N GLU A 45 0.09 0.11 10.48
CA GLU A 45 1.36 0.84 10.54
C GLU A 45 1.17 2.36 10.50
N LEU A 46 0.19 2.87 9.74
CA LEU A 46 -0.07 4.30 9.61
C LEU A 46 -0.83 4.95 10.78
N VAL A 47 -1.46 4.14 11.65
CA VAL A 47 -2.18 4.60 12.84
C VAL A 47 -1.26 4.63 14.08
N LYS A 48 -0.06 4.05 13.97
CA LYS A 48 0.96 4.03 15.03
C LYS A 48 1.81 5.30 14.99
#